data_AF-A0AAU3E4T0-F1
#
_entry.id   AF-A0AAU3E4T0-F1
#
_cell.length_a   1.000
_cell.length_b   1.000
_cell.length_c   1.000
_cell.angle_alpha   90.00
_cell.angle_beta   90.00
_cell.angle_gamma   90.00
#
_symmetry.space_group_name_H-M   'P 1'
#
loop_
_entity.id
_entity.type
_entity.pdbx_description
1 polymer ?
#
loop_
_entity_poly.entity_id
_entity_poly.type
_entity_poly.pdbx_seq_one_letter_code
_entity_poly.pdbx_strand_id
1 'polypeptide(L)'
;MIVAEAKSSRTLGDRPPREAKKKVEAADTFQADQLIFATTETAWESRSLSAIHNAVHQHSWASGEPPALRIITALGLNTCQDQRMDYQDGQLSPW
;
A
#
# COMPACT_ATOMS: atom_id res chain seq x y z
N MET A 1 -8.87 -12.72 -1.03
CA MET A 1 -8.90 -11.96 0.23
C MET A 1 -8.15 -10.64 0.10
N ILE A 2 -8.58 -9.60 0.81
CA ILE A 2 -8.02 -8.25 0.74
C ILE A 2 -7.61 -7.78 2.14
N VAL A 3 -6.41 -7.24 2.26
CA VAL A 3 -6.01 -6.41 3.41
C VAL A 3 -5.96 -4.97 2.94
N ALA A 4 -6.64 -4.07 3.66
CA ALA A 4 -6.71 -2.67 3.30
C ALA A 4 -6.47 -1.76 4.50
N GLU A 5 -5.86 -0.61 4.24
CA GLU A 5 -5.78 0.52 5.16
C GLU A 5 -6.32 1.77 4.47
N ALA A 6 -7.20 2.50 5.15
CA ALA A 6 -7.70 3.78 4.69
C ALA A 6 -7.38 4.88 5.72
N LYS A 7 -6.89 6.03 5.26
CA LYS A 7 -6.54 7.19 6.09
C LYS A 7 -7.26 8.45 5.63
N SER A 8 -7.56 9.33 6.57
CA SER A 8 -7.96 10.71 6.28
C SER A 8 -6.76 11.67 6.15
N SER A 9 -5.55 11.14 6.05
CA SER A 9 -4.29 11.89 6.05
C SER A 9 -3.39 11.40 4.93
N ARG A 10 -2.47 12.25 4.47
CA ARG A 10 -1.46 11.91 3.44
C ARG A 10 -0.29 11.06 3.95
N THR A 11 -0.29 10.69 5.24
CA THR A 11 0.78 9.93 5.88
C THR A 11 0.30 8.57 6.34
N LEU A 12 1.12 7.53 6.22
CA LEU A 12 0.79 6.22 6.77
C LEU A 12 0.76 6.22 8.32
N GLY A 13 1.43 7.21 8.92
CA GLY A 13 1.51 7.49 10.35
C GLY A 13 2.86 8.11 10.69
N ASP A 14 3.15 8.31 11.97
CA ASP A 14 4.41 8.92 12.43
C ASP A 14 5.63 8.03 12.18
N ARG A 15 5.41 6.71 12.08
CA ARG A 15 6.44 5.71 11.82
C ARG A 15 6.07 4.85 10.61
N PRO A 16 6.10 5.41 9.37
CA PRO A 16 5.63 4.72 8.18
C PRO A 16 6.21 3.30 7.99
N PRO A 17 7.52 3.04 8.20
CA PRO A 17 8.07 1.70 8.04
C PRO A 17 7.42 0.65 8.96
N ARG A 18 7.15 1.03 10.21
CA ARG A 18 6.50 0.14 11.18
C ARG A 18 5.05 -0.14 10.81
N GLU A 19 4.33 0.90 10.38
CA GLU A 19 2.92 0.76 10.01
C GLU A 19 2.76 -0.05 8.71
N ALA A 20 3.63 0.15 7.73
CA ALA A 20 3.66 -0.65 6.50
C ALA A 20 3.94 -2.13 6.82
N LYS A 21 4.96 -2.41 7.64
CA LYS A 21 5.33 -3.77 8.04
C LYS A 21 4.16 -4.55 8.65
N LYS A 22 3.37 -3.95 9.53
CA LYS A 22 2.17 -4.61 10.11
C LYS A 22 1.16 -5.04 9.04
N LYS A 23 0.96 -4.21 8.02
CA LYS A 23 -0.01 -4.51 6.94
C LYS A 23 0.51 -5.61 6.02
N VAL A 24 1.81 -5.61 5.75
CA VAL A 24 2.49 -6.68 5.01
C VAL A 24 2.41 -8.01 5.77
N GLU A 25 2.74 -8.02 7.06
CA GLU A 25 2.63 -9.22 7.92
C GLU A 25 1.20 -9.75 7.98
N ALA A 26 0.20 -8.86 8.09
CA ALA A 26 -1.21 -9.25 8.03
C ALA A 26 -1.57 -9.83 6.65
N ALA A 27 -1.17 -9.18 5.57
CA ALA A 27 -1.42 -9.67 4.21
C ALA A 27 -0.84 -11.06 3.98
N ASP A 28 0.39 -11.32 4.45
CA ASP A 28 1.04 -12.63 4.33
C ASP A 28 0.38 -13.69 5.23
N THR A 29 0.07 -13.35 6.48
CA THR A 29 -0.64 -14.24 7.42
C THR A 29 -1.97 -14.72 6.85
N PHE A 30 -2.67 -13.81 6.18
CA PHE A 30 -3.94 -14.11 5.55
C PHE A 30 -3.77 -14.67 4.13
N GLN A 31 -2.59 -14.66 3.51
CA GLN A 31 -2.44 -14.98 2.09
C GLN A 31 -3.38 -14.11 1.22
N ALA A 32 -3.35 -12.80 1.47
CA ALA A 32 -4.16 -11.85 0.72
C ALA A 32 -3.78 -11.86 -0.76
N ASP A 33 -4.75 -11.63 -1.63
CA ASP A 33 -4.53 -11.42 -3.06
C ASP A 33 -4.21 -9.94 -3.36
N GLN A 34 -4.70 -9.05 -2.49
CA GLN A 34 -4.49 -7.60 -2.63
C GLN A 34 -4.15 -6.96 -1.28
N LEU A 35 -3.22 -6.02 -1.36
CA LEU A 35 -2.89 -5.12 -0.26
C LEU A 35 -3.10 -3.67 -0.72
N ILE A 36 -4.05 -2.99 -0.08
CA ILE A 36 -4.54 -1.67 -0.50
C ILE A 36 -4.19 -0.61 0.53
N PHE A 37 -3.60 0.50 0.07
CA PHE A 37 -3.39 1.71 0.86
C PHE A 37 -4.15 2.87 0.25
N ALA A 38 -5.20 3.31 0.94
CA ALA A 38 -6.10 4.37 0.49
C ALA A 38 -6.00 5.62 1.37
N THR A 39 -6.10 6.80 0.76
CA THR A 39 -6.21 8.07 1.47
C THR A 39 -7.28 8.98 0.84
N THR A 40 -7.96 9.76 1.67
CA THR A 40 -8.87 10.83 1.20
C THR A 40 -8.12 12.03 0.62
N GLU A 41 -6.82 12.15 0.91
CA GLU A 41 -5.95 13.19 0.37
C GLU A 41 -5.61 12.92 -1.10
N THR A 42 -5.31 13.96 -1.87
CA THR A 42 -5.01 13.81 -3.31
C THR A 42 -3.67 13.13 -3.59
N ALA A 43 -2.80 12.99 -2.59
CA ALA A 43 -1.54 12.27 -2.70
C ALA A 43 -1.09 11.71 -1.34
N TRP A 44 -0.33 10.63 -1.39
CA TRP A 44 0.49 10.17 -0.26
C TRP A 44 1.81 10.94 -0.22
N GLU A 45 2.36 11.16 0.98
CA GLU A 45 3.74 11.63 1.12
C GLU A 45 4.71 10.58 0.58
N SER A 46 5.77 11.02 -0.10
CA SER A 46 6.80 10.14 -0.68
C SER A 46 7.38 9.18 0.35
N ARG A 47 7.62 9.64 1.59
CA ARG A 47 8.11 8.76 2.68
C ARG A 47 7.15 7.62 3.02
N SER A 48 5.85 7.80 2.83
CA SER A 48 4.84 6.76 3.06
C SER A 48 4.87 5.74 1.93
N LEU A 49 4.91 6.22 0.67
CA LEU A 49 5.03 5.35 -0.50
C LEU A 49 6.33 4.53 -0.47
N SER A 50 7.47 5.16 -0.16
CA SER A 50 8.74 4.44 -0.01
C SER A 50 8.70 3.41 1.12
N ALA A 51 8.05 3.72 2.24
CA ALA A 51 7.90 2.77 3.33
C ALA A 51 7.02 1.57 2.95
N ILE A 52 5.94 1.79 2.21
CA ILE A 52 5.06 0.74 1.67
C ILE A 52 5.85 -0.15 0.71
N HIS A 53 6.47 0.44 -0.31
CA HIS A 53 7.29 -0.26 -1.30
C HIS A 53 8.36 -1.11 -0.63
N ASN A 54 9.18 -0.50 0.24
CA ASN A 54 10.27 -1.20 0.89
C ASN A 54 9.77 -2.34 1.78
N ALA A 55 8.67 -2.16 2.50
CA ALA A 55 8.11 -3.21 3.33
C ALA A 55 7.64 -4.42 2.51
N VAL A 56 7.01 -4.18 1.34
CA VAL A 56 6.54 -5.25 0.45
C VAL A 56 7.71 -5.96 -0.23
N HIS A 57 8.65 -5.20 -0.78
CA HIS A 57 9.82 -5.73 -1.50
C HIS A 57 10.74 -6.53 -0.57
N GLN A 58 10.92 -6.10 0.68
CA GLN A 58 11.85 -6.76 1.62
C GLN A 58 11.23 -7.92 2.38
N HIS A 59 9.90 -8.11 2.29
CA HIS A 59 9.22 -9.20 2.97
C HIS A 59 9.37 -10.51 2.20
N SER A 60 9.58 -11.60 2.95
CA SER A 60 9.65 -12.94 2.38
C SER A 60 8.26 -13.57 2.46
N TRP A 61 7.59 -13.65 1.32
CA TRP A 61 6.19 -14.09 1.22
C TRP A 61 6.07 -15.61 1.24
N ALA A 62 5.17 -16.14 2.08
CA ALA A 62 4.97 -17.58 2.19
C ALA A 62 4.42 -18.21 0.90
N SER A 63 3.67 -17.44 0.11
CA SER A 63 3.18 -17.79 -1.23
C SER A 63 4.27 -17.80 -2.31
N GLY A 64 5.45 -17.26 -2.03
CA GLY A 64 6.52 -17.03 -3.00
C GLY A 64 6.41 -15.72 -3.78
N GLU A 65 5.24 -15.10 -3.83
CA GLU A 65 5.00 -13.81 -4.51
C GLU A 65 4.19 -12.84 -3.64
N PRO A 66 4.46 -11.53 -3.71
CA PRO A 66 3.66 -10.51 -3.03
C PRO A 66 2.24 -10.39 -3.63
N PRO A 67 1.25 -9.95 -2.83
CA PRO A 67 -0.07 -9.59 -3.33
C PRO A 67 0.01 -8.39 -4.27
N ALA A 68 -1.05 -8.21 -5.06
CA ALA A 68 -1.15 -7.03 -5.90
C ALA A 68 -1.32 -5.77 -5.03
N LEU A 69 -0.49 -4.76 -5.29
CA LEU A 69 -0.39 -3.56 -4.46
C LEU A 69 -1.16 -2.39 -5.05
N ARG A 70 -2.15 -1.88 -4.30
CA ARG A 70 -3.02 -0.78 -4.72
C ARG A 70 -2.80 0.46 -3.90
N ILE A 71 -2.64 1.58 -4.57
CA ILE A 71 -2.58 2.90 -3.98
C ILE A 71 -3.79 3.69 -4.46
N ILE A 72 -4.64 4.08 -3.53
CA ILE A 72 -5.83 4.89 -3.82
C ILE A 72 -5.67 6.26 -3.19
N THR A 73 -5.88 7.33 -3.96
CA THR A 73 -5.86 8.72 -3.48
C THR A 73 -7.18 9.41 -3.81
N ALA A 74 -7.44 10.53 -3.13
CA ALA A 74 -8.69 11.27 -3.24
C ALA A 74 -9.93 10.38 -3.03
N LEU A 75 -9.83 9.40 -2.11
CA LEU A 75 -10.89 8.45 -1.83
C LEU A 75 -12.17 9.18 -1.43
N GLY A 76 -13.28 8.89 -2.11
CA GLY A 76 -14.57 9.53 -1.88
C GLY A 76 -14.76 10.86 -2.62
N LEU A 77 -13.78 11.30 -3.41
CA LEU A 77 -13.88 12.49 -4.27
C LEU A 77 -14.05 12.10 -5.74
N ASN A 78 -14.57 13.02 -6.56
CA ASN A 78 -14.70 12.83 -8.01
C ASN A 78 -13.36 12.68 -8.74
N THR A 79 -12.26 13.02 -8.06
CA THR A 79 -10.88 12.91 -8.57
C THR A 79 -10.15 11.68 -8.04
N CYS A 80 -10.89 10.68 -7.52
CA CYS A 80 -10.31 9.43 -7.01
C CYS A 80 -9.39 8.80 -8.06
N GLN A 81 -8.16 8.49 -7.65
CA GLN A 81 -7.19 7.77 -8.48
C GLN A 81 -6.94 6.40 -7.86
N ASP A 82 -6.97 5.37 -8.70
CA ASP A 82 -6.64 3.99 -8.34
C ASP A 82 -5.43 3.57 -9.16
N GLN A 83 -4.35 3.27 -8.46
CA GLN A 83 -3.06 2.99 -9.07
C GLN A 83 -2.50 1.67 -8.57
N ARG A 84 -1.88 0.91 -9.48
CA ARG A 84 -1.02 -0.21 -9.16
C ARG A 84 0.37 0.30 -8.80
N MET A 85 0.89 -0.13 -7.66
CA MET A 85 2.31 -0.01 -7.36
C MET A 85 3.02 -1.30 -7.76
N ASP A 86 4.03 -1.19 -8.62
CA ASP A 86 4.97 -2.27 -8.89
C ASP A 86 5.89 -2.45 -7.67
N TYR A 87 6.03 -3.68 -7.19
CA TYR A 87 6.83 -3.97 -6.00
C TYR A 87 8.33 -4.08 -6.29
N GLN A 88 8.74 -4.16 -7.56
CA GLN A 88 10.14 -4.25 -7.97
C GLN A 88 10.80 -2.87 -8.03
N ASP A 89 10.11 -1.87 -8.55
CA ASP A 89 10.65 -0.53 -8.75
C ASP A 89 9.86 0.61 -8.07
N GLY A 90 8.71 0.28 -7.47
CA GLY A 90 7.85 1.24 -6.78
C GLY A 90 7.04 2.16 -7.69
N GLN A 91 7.05 1.93 -9.01
CA GLN A 91 6.33 2.78 -9.96
C GLN A 91 4.82 2.65 -9.80
N LEU A 92 4.14 3.80 -9.95
CA LEU A 92 2.69 3.86 -9.96
C LEU A 92 2.19 3.91 -11.41
N SER A 93 1.27 3.00 -11.73
CA SER A 93 0.54 2.96 -13.00
C SER A 93 -0.96 2.90 -12.74
N PRO A 94 -1.82 3.34 -13.67
CA PRO A 94 -3.26 3.15 -13.51
C PRO A 94 -3.60 1.67 -13.27
N TRP A 95 -4.52 1.41 -12.34
CA TRP A 95 -4.98 0.06 -12.02
C TRP A 95 -5.78 -0.59 -13.16
#